data_AF-A0A1J9P1D3-F1
#
_entry.id   AF-A0A1J9P1D3-F1
#
_cell.length_a   1.000
_cell.length_b   1.000
_cell.length_c   1.000
_cell.angle_alpha   90.00
_cell.angle_beta   90.00
_cell.angle_gamma   90.00
#
_symmetry.space_group_name_H-M   'P 1'
#
loop_
_entity.id
_entity.type
_entity.pdbx_description
1 polymer ?
#
loop_
_entity_poly.entity_id
_entity_poly.type
_entity_poly.pdbx_seq_one_letter_code
_entity_poly.pdbx_strand_id
1 'polypeptide(L)'
;MQDILGPELLVLSLTDFIAGTSSGGIIALNIEKCQHSVKVSKEAFCQLTKQFFSQDQRNSNRFDRLFGTWFSDGMYDARNLEEVLVGHFGTMRMLSTPPIKVLN
;
A
#
# COMPACT_ATOMS: atom_id res chain seq x y z
N MET A 1 -15.49 -7.68 1.45
CA MET A 1 -16.30 -6.53 1.87
C MET A 1 -16.81 -5.75 0.67
N GLN A 2 -15.96 -5.17 -0.19
CA GLN A 2 -16.42 -4.47 -1.40
C GLN A 2 -17.33 -5.34 -2.29
N ASP A 3 -17.00 -6.62 -2.45
CA ASP A 3 -17.80 -7.55 -3.27
C ASP A 3 -19.22 -7.80 -2.72
N ILE A 4 -19.44 -7.56 -1.42
CA ILE A 4 -20.74 -7.70 -0.75
C ILE A 4 -21.55 -6.40 -0.91
N LEU A 5 -20.86 -5.25 -0.89
CA LEU A 5 -21.48 -3.92 -0.98
C LEU A 5 -21.84 -3.53 -2.43
N GLY A 6 -21.29 -4.24 -3.42
CA GLY A 6 -21.43 -3.90 -4.83
C GLY A 6 -20.46 -2.79 -5.27
N PRO A 7 -20.43 -2.45 -6.57
CA PRO A 7 -19.48 -1.48 -7.12
C PRO A 7 -19.82 -0.02 -6.78
N GLU A 8 -21.06 0.28 -6.42
CA GLU A 8 -21.53 1.66 -6.23
C GLU A 8 -21.29 2.23 -4.84
N LEU A 9 -21.11 1.37 -3.83
CA LEU A 9 -20.88 1.78 -2.46
C LEU A 9 -19.44 1.49 -2.03
N LEU A 10 -18.59 2.51 -2.09
CA LEU A 10 -17.19 2.40 -1.68
C LEU A 10 -17.09 2.16 -0.16
N VAL A 11 -16.21 1.23 0.25
CA VAL A 11 -15.92 0.99 1.67
C VAL A 11 -15.47 2.26 2.41
N LEU A 12 -14.77 3.16 1.71
CA LEU A 12 -14.35 4.46 2.26
C LEU A 12 -15.54 5.32 2.70
N SER A 13 -16.68 5.25 2.01
CA SER A 13 -17.89 6.02 2.33
C SER A 13 -18.62 5.49 3.57
N LEU A 14 -18.26 4.30 4.06
CA LEU A 14 -18.90 3.64 5.21
C LEU A 14 -18.01 3.65 6.47
N THR A 15 -16.80 4.20 6.38
CA THR A 15 -15.79 4.06 7.42
C THR A 15 -15.21 5.42 7.80
N ASP A 16 -15.42 5.83 9.04
CA ASP A 16 -14.90 7.11 9.55
C ASP A 16 -13.39 7.07 9.83
N PHE A 17 -12.84 5.89 10.09
CA PHE A 17 -11.42 5.72 10.42
C PHE A 17 -10.84 4.45 9.82
N ILE A 18 -9.70 4.58 9.15
CA ILE A 18 -8.94 3.46 8.58
C ILE A 18 -7.56 3.45 9.23
N ALA A 19 -7.19 2.31 9.80
CA ALA A 19 -5.86 2.08 10.35
C ALA A 19 -5.19 0.89 9.68
N GLY A 20 -3.86 0.98 9.58
CA GLY A 20 -3.03 -0.10 9.07
C GLY A 20 -1.58 0.06 9.51
N THR A 21 -0.93 -1.07 9.78
CA THR A 21 0.47 -1.13 10.19
C THR A 21 1.27 -1.87 9.12
N SER A 22 2.50 -1.42 8.82
CA SER A 22 3.35 -2.01 7.78
C SER A 22 2.63 -2.03 6.42
N SER A 23 2.52 -3.17 5.75
CA SER A 23 1.77 -3.34 4.49
C SER A 23 0.29 -2.93 4.61
N GLY A 24 -0.32 -3.13 5.78
CA GLY A 24 -1.67 -2.65 6.06
C GLY A 24 -1.78 -1.14 5.98
N GLY A 25 -0.72 -0.40 6.36
CA GLY A 25 -0.65 1.06 6.25
C GLY A 25 -0.63 1.52 4.80
N ILE A 26 0.10 0.81 3.92
CA ILE A 26 0.13 1.09 2.48
C ILE A 26 -1.26 0.90 1.85
N ILE A 27 -1.97 -0.16 2.26
CA ILE A 27 -3.35 -0.42 1.82
C ILE A 27 -4.30 0.66 2.34
N ALA A 28 -4.19 1.02 3.63
CA ALA A 28 -4.99 2.08 4.24
C ALA A 28 -4.81 3.42 3.52
N LEU A 29 -3.56 3.80 3.23
CA LEU A 29 -3.24 5.00 2.46
C LEU A 29 -3.83 4.94 1.05
N ASN A 30 -3.73 3.82 0.33
CA ASN A 30 -4.35 3.69 -0.99
C ASN A 30 -5.88 3.88 -0.95
N ILE A 31 -6.55 3.33 0.06
CA ILE A 31 -7.99 3.47 0.20
C ILE A 31 -8.37 4.91 0.54
N GLU A 32 -7.71 5.55 1.52
CA GLU A 32 -8.10 6.88 2.00
C GLU A 32 -7.61 8.00 1.08
N LYS A 33 -6.33 7.96 0.70
CA LYS A 33 -5.66 9.04 0.00
C LYS A 33 -5.85 9.01 -1.51
N CYS A 34 -5.79 7.83 -2.09
CA CYS A 34 -6.02 7.64 -3.51
C CYS A 34 -7.49 7.36 -3.83
N GLN A 35 -8.34 7.18 -2.80
CA GLN A 35 -9.77 6.82 -2.94
C GLN A 35 -9.97 5.58 -3.80
N HIS A 36 -9.00 4.67 -3.77
CA HIS A 36 -9.05 3.42 -4.52
C HIS A 36 -9.98 2.42 -3.82
N SER A 37 -10.64 1.59 -4.62
CA SER A 37 -11.39 0.46 -4.06
C SER A 37 -10.44 -0.51 -3.34
N VAL A 38 -10.97 -1.32 -2.44
CA VAL A 38 -10.19 -2.35 -1.73
C VAL A 38 -9.47 -3.28 -2.72
N LYS A 39 -10.12 -3.62 -3.85
CA LYS A 39 -9.54 -4.47 -4.88
C LYS A 39 -8.34 -3.81 -5.55
N VAL A 40 -8.51 -2.57 -6.02
CA VAL A 40 -7.43 -1.80 -6.66
C VAL A 40 -6.26 -1.58 -5.68
N SER A 41 -6.57 -1.32 -4.41
CA SER A 41 -5.55 -1.15 -3.37
C SER A 41 -4.72 -2.42 -3.13
N LYS A 42 -5.34 -3.60 -3.18
CA LYS A 42 -4.63 -4.89 -3.12
C LYS A 42 -3.76 -5.12 -4.35
N GLU A 43 -4.29 -4.82 -5.54
CA GLU A 43 -3.54 -4.96 -6.80
C GLU A 43 -2.33 -4.01 -6.83
N ALA A 44 -2.51 -2.76 -6.41
CA ALA A 44 -1.44 -1.78 -6.26
C ALA A 44 -0.36 -2.29 -5.28
N PHE A 45 -0.74 -2.80 -4.11
CA PHE A 45 0.22 -3.39 -3.17
C PHE A 45 1.00 -4.57 -3.78
N CYS A 46 0.33 -5.46 -4.51
CA CYS A 46 0.98 -6.55 -5.22
C CYS A 46 1.99 -6.05 -6.29
N GLN A 47 1.70 -4.93 -6.95
CA GLN A 47 2.63 -4.33 -7.90
C GLN A 47 3.84 -3.67 -7.19
N LEU A 48 3.60 -2.92 -6.12
CA LEU A 48 4.66 -2.27 -5.34
C LEU A 48 5.61 -3.28 -4.72
N THR A 49 5.08 -4.37 -4.14
CA THR A 49 5.90 -5.46 -3.61
C THR A 49 6.71 -6.15 -4.70
N LYS A 50 6.12 -6.41 -5.87
CA LYS A 50 6.88 -6.94 -7.01
C LYS A 50 8.01 -6.00 -7.41
N GLN A 51 7.76 -4.69 -7.55
CA GLN A 51 8.79 -3.72 -7.93
C GLN A 51 9.92 -3.67 -6.89
N PHE A 52 9.57 -3.57 -5.61
CA PHE A 52 10.50 -3.54 -4.51
C PHE A 52 11.40 -4.79 -4.49
N PHE A 53 10.82 -5.98 -4.53
CA PHE A 53 11.60 -7.23 -4.48
C PHE A 53 12.29 -7.58 -5.81
N SER A 54 11.83 -7.09 -6.96
CA SER A 54 12.46 -7.39 -8.27
C SER A 54 13.80 -6.68 -8.45
N GLN A 55 13.98 -5.48 -7.88
CA GLN A 55 15.27 -4.79 -7.91
C GLN A 55 16.32 -5.48 -7.03
N ASP A 56 15.88 -6.17 -5.97
CA ASP A 56 16.75 -6.86 -5.00
C ASP A 56 17.15 -8.28 -5.45
N GLN A 57 16.52 -8.82 -6.51
CA GLN A 57 16.81 -10.16 -7.04
C GLN A 57 18.18 -10.31 -7.74
N ARG A 58 19.03 -9.29 -7.77
CA ARG A 58 20.38 -9.45 -8.33
C ARG A 58 21.30 -10.31 -7.45
N ASN A 59 20.97 -10.55 -6.17
CA ASN A 59 21.78 -11.44 -5.32
C ASN A 59 21.09 -11.86 -4.00
N SER A 60 20.22 -12.89 -3.99
CA SER A 60 20.06 -13.80 -2.81
C SER A 60 18.96 -14.85 -3.02
N ASN A 61 19.18 -16.02 -2.40
CA ASN A 61 18.42 -17.25 -2.56
C ASN A 61 17.08 -17.27 -1.80
N ARG A 62 16.13 -17.93 -2.47
CA ARG A 62 14.82 -18.43 -2.03
C ARG A 62 14.59 -18.43 -0.50
N PHE A 63 13.66 -17.62 -0.02
CA PHE A 63 12.97 -17.79 1.28
C PHE A 63 13.76 -17.64 2.59
N ASP A 64 15.07 -17.38 2.57
CA ASP A 64 15.83 -17.33 3.83
C ASP A 64 15.38 -16.16 4.73
N ARG A 65 14.74 -16.55 5.83
CA ARG A 65 14.25 -15.75 6.96
C ARG A 65 12.91 -15.03 6.77
N LEU A 66 11.87 -15.76 6.32
CA LEU A 66 10.46 -15.35 6.39
C LEU A 66 10.00 -14.59 7.65
N PHE A 67 10.69 -14.68 8.79
CA PHE A 67 10.38 -13.96 10.05
C PHE A 67 11.61 -13.53 10.88
N GLY A 68 12.84 -13.68 10.39
CA GLY A 68 14.03 -13.71 11.27
C GLY A 68 14.37 -12.41 11.99
N THR A 69 13.90 -11.26 11.52
CA THR A 69 14.29 -9.95 12.01
C THR A 69 13.18 -8.94 11.73
N TRP A 70 12.23 -8.74 12.65
CA TRP A 70 11.37 -7.53 12.68
C TRP A 70 12.18 -6.21 12.74
N PHE A 71 13.52 -6.28 12.81
CA PHE A 71 14.44 -5.20 13.16
C PHE A 71 15.79 -5.21 12.40
N SER A 72 15.93 -5.90 11.26
CA SER A 72 17.21 -5.87 10.52
C SER A 72 17.29 -4.64 9.62
N ASP A 73 17.54 -3.51 10.25
CA ASP A 73 18.15 -2.34 9.62
C ASP A 73 19.30 -2.83 8.71
N GLY A 74 19.12 -2.82 7.38
CA GLY A 74 20.20 -3.11 6.43
C GLY A 74 20.07 -4.33 5.51
N MET A 75 18.94 -5.06 5.46
CA MET A 75 18.80 -6.17 4.50
C MET A 75 18.22 -5.77 3.14
N TYR A 76 17.44 -4.69 3.11
CA TYR A 76 16.86 -4.14 1.89
C TYR A 76 17.32 -2.71 1.71
N ASP A 77 17.58 -2.31 0.46
CA ASP A 77 17.88 -0.92 0.18
C ASP A 77 16.63 -0.07 0.49
N ALA A 78 16.68 0.66 1.60
CA ALA A 78 15.63 1.57 2.01
C ALA A 78 15.35 2.64 0.94
N ARG A 79 16.35 2.96 0.09
CA ARG A 79 16.19 3.90 -1.03
C ARG A 79 15.26 3.34 -2.09
N ASN A 80 15.34 2.04 -2.40
CA ASN A 80 14.41 1.41 -3.34
C ASN A 80 12.98 1.43 -2.79
N LEU A 81 12.80 1.16 -1.48
CA LEU A 81 11.49 1.29 -0.86
C LEU A 81 10.96 2.73 -0.94
N GLU A 82 11.82 3.70 -0.64
CA GLU A 82 11.50 5.12 -0.72
C GLU A 82 11.13 5.54 -2.16
N GLU A 83 11.92 5.16 -3.16
CA GLU A 83 11.67 5.46 -4.57
C GLU A 83 10.33 4.87 -5.06
N VAL A 84 10.04 3.62 -4.70
CA VAL A 84 8.78 2.95 -5.05
C VAL A 84 7.59 3.65 -4.38
N LEU A 85 7.71 4.02 -3.11
CA LEU A 85 6.63 4.70 -2.38
C LEU A 85 6.43 6.14 -2.85
N VAL A 86 7.51 6.88 -3.12
CA VAL A 86 7.47 8.24 -3.70
C VAL A 86 6.90 8.20 -5.12
N GLY A 87 7.26 7.21 -5.93
CA GLY A 87 6.67 7.02 -7.25
C GLY A 87 5.17 6.75 -7.21
N HIS A 88 4.70 6.02 -6.20
CA HIS A 88 3.29 5.66 -6.05
C HIS A 88 2.42 6.76 -5.43
N PHE A 89 2.89 7.37 -4.34
CA PHE A 89 2.12 8.38 -3.58
C PHE A 89 2.46 9.83 -3.96
N GLY A 90 3.54 10.05 -4.71
CA GLY A 90 4.02 11.38 -5.09
C GLY A 90 4.40 12.23 -3.89
N THR A 91 4.11 13.53 -3.97
CA THR A 91 4.39 14.53 -2.91
C THR A 91 3.22 14.73 -1.94
N MET A 92 2.37 13.71 -1.80
CA MET A 92 1.15 13.82 -1.01
C MET A 92 1.44 13.96 0.49
N ARG A 93 0.77 14.91 1.14
CA ARG A 93 0.90 15.15 2.58
C ARG A 93 -0.14 14.37 3.38
N MET A 94 0.26 13.94 4.58
CA MET A 94 -0.60 13.15 5.48
C MET A 94 -1.88 13.88 5.90
N LEU A 95 -1.88 15.21 5.97
CA LEU A 95 -3.08 15.99 6.35
C LEU A 95 -3.86 16.56 5.16
N SER A 96 -3.48 16.19 3.93
CA SER A 96 -4.11 16.69 2.70
C SER A 96 -4.99 15.63 2.03
N THR A 97 -5.82 14.91 2.80
CA THR A 97 -6.79 13.95 2.22
C THR A 97 -7.83 14.72 1.39
N PRO A 98 -8.04 14.39 0.11
CA PRO A 98 -9.10 15.00 -0.68
C PRO A 98 -10.48 14.59 -0.13
N PRO A 99 -11.51 15.46 -0.24
CA PRO A 99 -12.89 15.09 0.09
C PRO A 99 -13.30 13.83 -0.67
N ILE A 100 -14.01 12.91 -0.02
CA ILE A 100 -14.49 11.67 -0.65
C ILE A 100 -15.27 12.03 -1.91
N LYS A 101 -14.83 11.54 -3.07
CA LYS A 101 -15.59 11.67 -4.31
C LYS A 101 -16.87 10.85 -4.16
N VAL A 102 -17.98 11.54 -3.92
CA VAL A 102 -19.30 10.93 -4.01
C VAL A 102 -19.53 10.60 -5.48
N LEU A 103 -19.74 9.32 -5.80
CA LEU A 103 -20.24 8.91 -7.11
C LEU A 103 -21.63 9.51 -7.26
N ASN A 104 -21.76 10.52 -8.14
CA ASN A 104 -23.05 11.03 -8.61
C ASN A 104 -23.64 10.09 -9.65
#